data_AF-A0A6I7NQ02-F1
#
_entry.id   AF-A0A6I7NQ02-F1
#
_cell.length_a   1.000
_cell.length_b   1.000
_cell.length_c   1.000
_cell.angle_alpha   90.00
_cell.angle_beta   90.00
_cell.angle_gamma   90.00
#
_symmetry.space_group_name_H-M   'P 1'
#
loop_
_entity.id
_entity.type
_entity.pdbx_description
1 polymer ?
#
loop_
_entity_poly.entity_id
_entity_poly.type
_entity_poly.pdbx_seq_one_letter_code
_entity_poly.pdbx_strand_id
1 'polypeptide(L)'
;MKKYVFKEFWLNLVLGVVLIVLAILASPLVFDWISEVVEYAVAAIIVFYAVMNFVRHRKKYTNRHASMILAGTLAVGILLAVLLIPPVGQIGVNLAIGLTLYVQGLSYLLIMQLTKQRSTFTTFVLYLVILTLGAYVMFGSPNFGDILKWVLVVLVLTYGIILLIAGILELPKKKK
;
A
#
# COMPACT_ATOMS: atom_id res chain seq x y z
N MET A 1 -21.01 10.15 -9.87
CA MET A 1 -20.97 9.05 -10.87
C MET A 1 -20.45 9.48 -12.25
N LYS A 2 -20.84 10.63 -12.83
CA LYS A 2 -20.36 11.10 -14.15
C LYS A 2 -18.82 11.30 -14.32
N LYS A 3 -18.03 11.21 -13.25
CA LYS A 3 -16.58 11.45 -13.28
C LYS A 3 -15.71 10.18 -13.39
N TYR A 4 -16.33 8.99 -13.31
CA TYR A 4 -15.63 7.69 -13.23
C TYR A 4 -16.01 6.72 -14.36
N VAL A 5 -16.71 7.21 -15.38
CA VAL A 5 -17.26 6.42 -16.49
C VAL A 5 -16.86 7.12 -17.78
N PHE A 6 -16.33 6.38 -18.76
CA PHE A 6 -15.97 6.97 -20.05
C PHE A 6 -17.24 7.40 -20.79
N LYS A 7 -17.15 8.46 -21.58
CA LYS A 7 -18.30 9.00 -22.32
C LYS A 7 -18.76 8.07 -23.47
N GLU A 8 -17.90 7.12 -23.85
CA GLU A 8 -18.08 6.19 -24.97
C GLU A 8 -18.59 4.83 -24.47
N PHE A 9 -19.81 4.48 -24.88
CA PHE A 9 -20.52 3.25 -24.53
C PHE A 9 -19.69 1.98 -24.79
N TRP A 10 -19.14 1.86 -26.00
CA TRP A 10 -18.37 0.68 -26.41
C TRP A 10 -17.12 0.49 -25.58
N LEU A 11 -16.51 1.59 -25.11
CA LEU A 11 -15.32 1.55 -24.29
C LEU A 11 -15.64 1.02 -22.89
N ASN A 12 -16.73 1.47 -22.27
CA ASN A 12 -17.15 0.99 -20.95
C ASN A 12 -17.53 -0.51 -20.97
N LEU A 13 -18.24 -0.94 -22.02
CA LEU A 13 -18.70 -2.32 -22.15
C LEU A 13 -17.53 -3.27 -22.42
N VAL A 14 -16.65 -2.92 -23.37
CA VAL A 14 -15.47 -3.72 -23.69
C VAL A 14 -14.50 -3.75 -22.51
N LEU A 15 -14.22 -2.61 -21.86
CA LEU A 15 -13.35 -2.58 -20.67
C LEU A 15 -13.94 -3.37 -19.51
N GLY A 16 -15.25 -3.29 -19.27
CA GLY A 16 -15.90 -4.05 -18.21
C GLY A 16 -15.87 -5.56 -18.46
N VAL A 17 -16.15 -6.01 -19.68
CA VAL A 17 -16.04 -7.44 -20.05
C VAL A 17 -14.58 -7.90 -19.97
N VAL A 18 -13.63 -7.11 -20.49
CA VAL A 18 -12.19 -7.43 -20.43
C VAL A 18 -11.70 -7.51 -18.98
N LEU A 19 -12.12 -6.61 -18.09
CA LEU A 19 -11.76 -6.64 -16.68
C LEU A 19 -12.33 -7.85 -15.94
N ILE A 20 -13.58 -8.23 -16.22
CA ILE A 20 -14.19 -9.43 -15.62
C ILE A 20 -13.54 -10.71 -16.17
N VAL A 21 -13.28 -10.77 -17.47
CA VAL A 21 -12.63 -11.92 -18.11
C VAL A 21 -11.17 -12.05 -17.63
N LEU A 22 -10.43 -10.94 -17.48
CA LEU A 22 -9.10 -10.93 -16.85
C LEU A 22 -9.15 -11.40 -15.38
N ALA A 23 -10.16 -10.99 -14.62
CA ALA A 23 -10.30 -11.41 -13.23
C ALA A 23 -10.64 -12.91 -13.08
N ILE A 24 -11.37 -13.50 -14.04
CA ILE A 24 -11.83 -14.90 -13.99
C ILE A 24 -10.87 -15.87 -14.69
N LEU A 25 -10.45 -15.59 -15.93
CA LEU A 25 -9.63 -16.52 -16.74
C LEU A 25 -8.14 -16.45 -16.41
N ALA A 26 -7.67 -15.36 -15.82
CA ALA A 26 -6.25 -15.19 -15.55
C ALA A 26 -5.89 -15.33 -14.06
N SER A 27 -6.68 -16.11 -13.30
CA SER A 27 -6.37 -16.40 -11.89
C SER A 27 -4.97 -17.00 -11.64
N PRO A 28 -4.24 -17.57 -12.62
CA PRO A 28 -2.82 -17.88 -12.47
C PRO A 28 -1.89 -16.85 -13.15
N LEU A 29 -2.13 -16.50 -14.42
CA LEU A 29 -1.21 -15.63 -15.19
C LEU A 29 -1.29 -14.13 -14.82
N VAL A 30 -2.47 -13.64 -14.47
CA VAL A 30 -2.65 -12.26 -13.98
C VAL A 30 -2.27 -12.16 -12.51
N PHE A 31 -2.22 -13.28 -11.75
CA PHE A 31 -1.70 -13.26 -10.39
C PHE A 31 -0.21 -12.91 -10.33
N ASP A 32 0.59 -13.40 -11.29
CA ASP A 32 2.01 -13.07 -11.37
C ASP A 32 2.23 -11.60 -11.76
N TRP A 33 1.54 -11.13 -12.80
CA TRP A 33 1.59 -9.72 -13.22
C TRP A 33 1.03 -8.76 -12.15
N ILE A 34 -0.05 -9.13 -11.47
CA ILE A 34 -0.59 -8.35 -10.34
C ILE A 34 0.38 -8.39 -9.18
N SER A 35 1.00 -9.52 -8.84
CA SER A 35 1.98 -9.55 -7.75
C SER A 35 3.15 -8.63 -8.01
N GLU A 36 3.68 -8.62 -9.24
CA GLU A 36 4.74 -7.69 -9.62
C GLU A 36 4.27 -6.24 -9.49
N VAL A 37 3.12 -5.89 -10.09
CA VAL A 37 2.57 -4.52 -10.00
C VAL A 37 2.32 -4.10 -8.54
N VAL A 38 1.85 -5.01 -7.68
CA VAL A 38 1.62 -4.77 -6.26
C VAL A 38 2.95 -4.55 -5.53
N GLU A 39 3.97 -5.34 -5.80
CA GLU A 39 5.31 -5.18 -5.22
C GLU A 39 5.91 -3.81 -5.58
N TYR A 40 5.85 -3.41 -6.86
CA TYR A 40 6.27 -2.07 -7.30
C TYR A 40 5.46 -0.96 -6.63
N ALA A 41 4.13 -1.11 -6.55
CA ALA A 41 3.26 -0.12 -5.93
C ALA A 41 3.55 0.01 -4.42
N VAL A 42 3.72 -1.09 -3.72
CA VAL A 42 4.06 -1.11 -2.29
C VAL A 42 5.45 -0.52 -2.07
N ALA A 43 6.43 -0.83 -2.92
CA ALA A 43 7.77 -0.24 -2.84
C ALA A 43 7.71 1.29 -3.00
N ALA A 44 6.96 1.78 -3.99
CA ALA A 44 6.75 3.20 -4.20
C ALA A 44 6.07 3.87 -3.00
N ILE A 45 5.06 3.23 -2.40
CA ILE A 45 4.38 3.72 -1.20
C ILE A 45 5.34 3.77 0.00
N ILE A 46 6.16 2.74 0.21
CA ILE A 46 7.16 2.70 1.29
C ILE A 46 8.16 3.85 1.15
N VAL A 47 8.72 4.06 -0.05
CA VAL A 47 9.66 5.16 -0.31
C VAL A 47 8.97 6.50 -0.09
N PHE A 48 7.79 6.69 -0.67
CA PHE A 48 7.05 7.94 -0.54
C PHE A 48 6.75 8.26 0.94
N TYR A 49 6.29 7.26 1.69
CA TYR A 49 6.01 7.41 3.11
C TYR A 49 7.28 7.69 3.91
N ALA A 50 8.38 6.96 3.66
CA ALA A 50 9.66 7.16 4.35
C ALA A 50 10.21 8.57 4.13
N VAL A 51 10.19 9.06 2.88
CA VAL A 51 10.62 10.41 2.52
C VAL A 51 9.72 11.46 3.17
N MET A 52 8.40 11.30 3.07
CA MET A 52 7.44 12.23 3.67
C MET A 52 7.61 12.30 5.20
N ASN A 53 7.80 11.15 5.85
CA ASN A 53 8.03 11.07 7.28
C ASN A 53 9.33 11.79 7.66
N PHE A 54 10.41 11.56 6.90
CA PHE A 54 11.69 12.23 7.11
C PHE A 54 11.57 13.76 6.95
N VAL A 55 10.96 14.24 5.86
CA VAL A 55 10.81 15.69 5.60
C VAL A 55 9.97 16.37 6.67
N ARG A 56 8.86 15.76 7.10
CA ARG A 56 7.99 16.32 8.15
C ARG A 56 8.70 16.41 9.50
N HIS A 57 9.48 15.41 9.86
CA HIS A 57 10.05 15.30 11.21
C HIS A 57 11.46 15.86 11.35
N ARG A 58 12.22 16.00 10.25
CA ARG A 58 13.55 16.60 10.25
C ARG A 58 13.55 18.02 10.82
N LYS A 59 12.52 18.81 10.55
CA LYS A 59 12.38 20.18 11.09
C LYS A 59 12.03 20.21 12.57
N LYS A 60 11.46 19.13 13.11
CA LYS A 60 10.93 19.05 14.48
C LYS A 60 11.96 18.53 15.49
N TYR A 61 12.93 17.74 15.04
CA TYR A 61 13.93 17.12 15.90
C TYR A 61 15.29 17.80 15.75
N THR A 62 15.59 18.73 16.67
CA THR A 62 16.89 19.44 16.72
C THR A 62 18.02 18.58 17.32
N ASN A 63 17.67 17.51 18.06
CA ASN A 63 18.66 16.64 18.71
C ASN A 63 19.37 15.73 17.69
N ARG A 64 20.72 15.72 17.71
CA ARG A 64 21.57 14.92 16.81
C ARG A 64 21.20 13.43 16.84
N HIS A 65 20.95 12.85 18.01
CA HIS A 65 20.59 11.44 18.16
C HIS A 65 19.22 11.10 17.55
N ALA A 66 18.22 11.97 17.73
CA ALA A 66 16.90 11.79 17.13
C ALA A 66 16.95 11.91 15.60
N SER A 67 17.78 12.82 15.09
CA SER A 67 17.98 12.99 13.65
C SER A 67 18.67 11.78 13.00
N MET A 68 19.64 11.16 13.71
CA MET A 68 20.29 9.92 13.27
C MET A 68 19.32 8.74 13.21
N ILE A 69 18.45 8.59 14.21
CA ILE A 69 17.41 7.54 14.20
C ILE A 69 16.50 7.75 12.98
N LEU A 70 16.03 8.99 12.75
CA LEU A 70 15.17 9.32 11.61
C LEU A 70 15.83 9.03 10.25
N ALA A 71 17.13 9.31 10.13
CA ALA A 71 17.91 8.98 8.94
C ALA A 71 18.09 7.46 8.77
N GLY A 72 18.30 6.73 9.86
CA GLY A 72 18.31 5.26 9.87
C GLY A 72 16.98 4.68 9.41
N THR A 73 15.85 5.21 9.90
CA THR A 73 14.50 4.82 9.45
C THR A 73 14.32 5.03 7.94
N LEU A 74 14.79 6.16 7.41
CA LEU A 74 14.76 6.45 5.98
C LEU A 74 15.59 5.43 5.19
N ALA A 75 16.83 5.18 5.62
CA ALA A 75 17.72 4.23 4.96
C ALA A 75 17.14 2.82 4.93
N VAL A 76 16.57 2.37 6.05
CA VAL A 76 15.87 1.07 6.13
C VAL A 76 14.65 1.04 5.21
N GLY A 77 13.84 2.11 5.17
CA GLY A 77 12.67 2.19 4.28
C GLY A 77 13.05 2.11 2.79
N ILE A 78 14.11 2.81 2.39
CA ILE A 78 14.63 2.75 1.02
C ILE A 78 15.17 1.35 0.72
N LEU A 79 15.93 0.77 1.64
CA LEU A 79 16.51 -0.57 1.47
C LEU A 79 15.41 -1.64 1.33
N LEU A 80 14.35 -1.58 2.15
CA LEU A 80 13.20 -2.47 2.02
C LEU A 80 12.47 -2.31 0.69
N ALA A 81 12.29 -1.09 0.21
CA ALA A 81 11.67 -0.86 -1.09
C ALA A 81 12.50 -1.41 -2.25
N VAL A 82 13.83 -1.27 -2.19
CA VAL A 82 14.74 -1.85 -3.19
C VAL A 82 14.69 -3.37 -3.16
N LEU A 83 14.69 -3.98 -1.97
CA LEU A 83 14.61 -5.43 -1.82
C LEU A 83 13.24 -6.02 -2.21
N LEU A 84 12.18 -5.21 -2.21
CA LEU A 84 10.84 -5.63 -2.61
C LEU A 84 10.68 -5.71 -4.13
N ILE A 85 11.52 -5.02 -4.90
CA ILE A 85 11.41 -4.95 -6.36
C ILE A 85 12.09 -6.18 -7.01
N PRO A 86 11.38 -7.01 -7.79
CA PRO A 86 12.01 -7.98 -8.69
C PRO A 86 12.83 -7.21 -9.73
N PRO A 87 14.14 -7.49 -9.97
CA PRO A 87 14.93 -8.68 -9.65
C PRO A 87 15.94 -8.55 -8.48
N VAL A 88 15.86 -7.49 -7.67
CA VAL A 88 16.93 -7.12 -6.70
C VAL A 88 16.82 -7.88 -5.37
N GLY A 89 15.60 -8.22 -4.95
CA GLY A 89 15.35 -9.04 -3.78
C GLY A 89 14.00 -9.76 -3.89
N GLN A 90 13.83 -10.83 -3.10
CA GLN A 90 12.59 -11.62 -3.03
C GLN A 90 12.00 -11.56 -1.62
N ILE A 91 12.00 -10.37 -1.00
CA ILE A 91 11.28 -10.25 0.28
C ILE A 91 9.78 -10.19 0.01
N GLY A 92 9.01 -10.98 0.76
CA GLY A 92 7.56 -10.93 0.63
C GLY A 92 7.01 -9.54 1.02
N VAL A 93 5.96 -9.10 0.33
CA VAL A 93 5.21 -7.86 0.62
C VAL A 93 4.87 -7.72 2.12
N ASN A 94 4.51 -8.82 2.77
CA ASN A 94 4.21 -8.86 4.21
C ASN A 94 5.42 -8.42 5.05
N LEU A 95 6.60 -8.94 4.71
CA LEU A 95 7.82 -8.62 5.41
C LEU A 95 8.18 -7.15 5.19
N ALA A 96 8.12 -6.64 3.95
CA ALA A 96 8.42 -5.24 3.66
C ALA A 96 7.48 -4.27 4.39
N ILE A 97 6.16 -4.52 4.35
CA ILE A 97 5.16 -3.68 5.03
C ILE A 97 5.33 -3.78 6.55
N GLY A 98 5.40 -5.00 7.08
CA GLY A 98 5.48 -5.23 8.51
C GLY A 98 6.75 -4.65 9.14
N LEU A 99 7.89 -4.80 8.47
CA LEU A 99 9.19 -4.28 8.92
C LEU A 99 9.24 -2.76 8.81
N THR A 100 8.61 -2.18 7.78
CA THR A 100 8.45 -0.72 7.66
C THR A 100 7.64 -0.16 8.83
N LEU A 101 6.49 -0.76 9.16
CA LEU A 101 5.66 -0.32 10.29
C LEU A 101 6.36 -0.52 11.63
N TYR A 102 7.03 -1.65 11.81
CA TYR A 102 7.78 -1.98 13.02
C TYR A 102 8.89 -0.97 13.28
N VAL A 103 9.74 -0.72 12.27
CA VAL A 103 10.86 0.22 12.40
C VAL A 103 10.36 1.64 12.63
N GLN A 104 9.23 2.04 12.03
CA GLN A 104 8.64 3.37 12.28
C GLN A 104 8.09 3.51 13.69
N GLY A 105 7.31 2.54 14.17
CA GLY A 105 6.80 2.53 15.54
C GLY A 105 7.95 2.58 16.54
N LEU A 106 8.97 1.75 16.35
CA LEU A 106 10.15 1.69 17.21
C LEU A 106 10.92 3.02 17.19
N SER A 107 11.20 3.54 15.99
CA SER A 107 11.95 4.79 15.81
C SER A 107 11.26 5.96 16.52
N TYR A 108 9.94 6.04 16.45
CA TYR A 108 9.18 7.09 17.13
C TYR A 108 9.21 6.96 18.65
N LEU A 109 9.04 5.75 19.18
CA LEU A 109 9.09 5.50 20.62
C LEU A 109 10.47 5.86 21.18
N LEU A 110 11.54 5.49 20.46
CA LEU A 110 12.92 5.84 20.81
C LEU A 110 13.16 7.35 20.77
N ILE A 111 12.72 8.03 19.70
CA ILE A 111 12.87 9.50 19.59
C ILE A 111 12.10 10.19 20.72
N MET A 112 10.91 9.72 21.06
CA MET A 112 10.09 10.28 22.13
C MET A 112 10.77 10.13 23.50
N GLN A 113 11.33 8.95 23.79
CA GLN A 113 12.08 8.68 25.01
C GLN A 113 13.36 9.54 25.10
N LEU A 114 14.13 9.63 24.01
CA LEU A 114 15.39 10.39 23.95
C LEU A 114 15.19 11.90 24.01
N THR A 115 14.11 12.41 23.43
CA THR A 115 13.84 13.86 23.36
C THR A 115 13.11 14.36 24.60
N LYS A 116 12.69 13.47 25.54
CA LYS A 116 11.82 13.78 26.69
C LYS A 116 10.63 14.66 26.31
N GLN A 117 10.16 14.55 25.07
CA GLN A 117 9.09 15.40 24.56
C GLN A 117 7.81 14.97 25.27
N ARG A 118 7.03 15.93 25.80
CA ARG A 118 5.68 15.69 26.33
C ARG A 118 4.74 15.34 25.17
N SER A 119 4.87 14.13 24.65
CA SER A 119 3.90 13.54 23.77
C SER A 119 2.71 13.09 24.61
N THR A 120 1.50 13.24 24.09
CA THR A 120 0.29 12.71 24.71
C THR A 120 0.37 11.19 24.81
N PHE A 121 -0.10 10.60 25.92
CA PHE A 121 -0.15 9.16 26.12
C PHE A 121 -0.85 8.43 24.96
N THR A 122 -1.88 9.05 24.38
CA THR A 122 -2.56 8.56 23.16
C THR A 122 -1.60 8.33 21.99
N THR A 123 -0.66 9.25 21.76
CA THR A 123 0.33 9.15 20.69
C THR A 123 1.31 8.00 20.95
N PHE A 124 1.72 7.83 22.21
CA PHE A 124 2.55 6.69 22.61
C PHE A 124 1.84 5.35 22.34
N VAL A 125 0.58 5.23 22.77
CA VAL A 125 -0.22 4.02 22.54
C VAL A 125 -0.41 3.76 21.04
N LEU A 126 -0.67 4.79 20.23
CA LEU A 126 -0.78 4.64 18.78
C LEU A 126 0.50 4.08 18.15
N TYR A 127 1.68 4.59 18.50
CA TYR A 127 2.94 4.05 17.97
C TYR A 127 3.26 2.64 18.48
N LEU A 128 2.81 2.30 19.68
CA LEU A 128 2.90 0.94 20.22
C LEU A 128 1.98 -0.03 19.44
N VAL A 129 0.76 0.41 19.12
CA VAL A 129 -0.15 -0.34 18.23
C VAL A 129 0.46 -0.50 16.83
N ILE A 130 1.07 0.54 16.26
CA ILE A 130 1.73 0.46 14.95
C ILE A 130 2.90 -0.53 14.99
N LEU A 131 3.72 -0.50 16.04
CA LEU A 131 4.84 -1.42 16.22
C LEU A 131 4.35 -2.87 16.32
N THR A 132 3.35 -3.12 17.16
CA THR A 132 2.77 -4.46 17.35
C THR A 132 2.06 -4.98 16.11
N LEU A 133 1.37 -4.11 15.36
CA LEU A 133 0.77 -4.44 14.08
C LEU A 133 1.83 -4.77 13.03
N GLY A 134 2.94 -4.03 12.99
CA GLY A 134 4.09 -4.35 12.14
C GLY A 134 4.66 -5.73 12.46
N ALA A 135 4.85 -6.06 13.74
CA ALA A 135 5.29 -7.39 14.17
C ALA A 135 4.29 -8.50 13.81
N TYR A 136 2.99 -8.24 13.95
CA TYR A 136 1.94 -9.19 13.56
C TYR A 136 1.94 -9.45 12.05
N VAL A 137 2.12 -8.41 11.23
CA VAL A 137 2.20 -8.55 9.77
C VAL A 137 3.46 -9.32 9.35
N MET A 138 4.58 -9.17 10.06
CA MET A 138 5.82 -9.90 9.79
C MET A 138 5.75 -11.37 10.19
N PHE A 139 5.27 -11.67 11.41
CA PHE A 139 5.44 -12.99 12.04
C PHE A 139 4.13 -13.73 12.27
N GLY A 140 3.01 -13.02 12.37
CA GLY A 140 1.72 -13.56 12.81
C GLY A 140 0.75 -13.92 11.67
N SER A 141 1.01 -13.51 10.44
CA SER A 141 0.10 -13.76 9.31
C SER A 141 0.83 -14.36 8.11
N PRO A 142 0.89 -15.70 7.99
CA PRO A 142 1.47 -16.36 6.83
C PRO A 142 0.74 -15.99 5.52
N ASN A 143 -0.54 -15.62 5.59
CA ASN A 143 -1.40 -15.37 4.42
C ASN A 143 -1.69 -13.89 4.17
N PHE A 144 -1.02 -12.94 4.84
CA PHE A 144 -1.35 -11.51 4.69
C PHE A 144 -1.26 -11.01 3.24
N GLY A 145 -0.30 -11.54 2.49
CA GLY A 145 -0.09 -11.22 1.08
C GLY A 145 -1.21 -11.74 0.20
N ASP A 146 -1.71 -12.94 0.49
CA ASP A 146 -2.86 -13.51 -0.19
C ASP A 146 -4.14 -12.74 0.12
N ILE A 147 -4.33 -12.32 1.38
CA ILE A 147 -5.45 -11.46 1.78
C ILE A 147 -5.41 -10.13 1.01
N LEU A 148 -4.23 -9.50 0.90
CA LEU A 148 -4.07 -8.25 0.15
C LEU A 148 -4.39 -8.43 -1.35
N LYS A 149 -3.95 -9.55 -1.94
CA LYS A 149 -4.26 -9.93 -3.34
C LYS A 149 -5.77 -10.10 -3.52
N TRP A 150 -6.45 -10.81 -2.63
CA TRP A 150 -7.91 -10.98 -2.68
C TRP A 150 -8.66 -9.65 -2.56
N VAL A 151 -8.22 -8.75 -1.67
CA VAL A 151 -8.81 -7.41 -1.54
C VAL A 151 -8.68 -6.62 -2.85
N LEU A 152 -7.51 -6.68 -3.51
CA LEU A 152 -7.30 -6.04 -4.80
C LEU A 152 -8.15 -6.64 -5.92
N VAL A 153 -8.24 -7.97 -5.99
CA VAL A 153 -9.11 -8.66 -6.96
C VAL A 153 -10.56 -8.24 -6.78
N VAL A 154 -11.05 -8.18 -5.53
CA VAL A 154 -12.40 -7.69 -5.23
C VAL A 154 -12.57 -6.24 -5.68
N LEU A 155 -11.61 -5.35 -5.41
CA LEU A 155 -11.68 -3.95 -5.85
C LEU A 155 -11.75 -3.85 -7.39
N VAL A 156 -10.90 -4.58 -8.10
CA VAL A 156 -10.87 -4.60 -9.58
C VAL A 156 -12.17 -5.16 -10.15
N LEU A 157 -12.68 -6.26 -9.60
CA LEU A 157 -13.97 -6.83 -9.98
C LEU A 157 -15.12 -5.85 -9.74
N THR A 158 -15.16 -5.22 -8.57
CA THR A 158 -16.20 -4.25 -8.23
C THR A 158 -16.17 -3.08 -9.22
N TYR A 159 -14.98 -2.59 -9.58
CA TYR A 159 -14.82 -1.53 -10.58
C TYR A 159 -15.23 -1.99 -12.00
N GLY A 160 -14.86 -3.21 -12.40
CA GLY A 160 -15.28 -3.81 -13.66
C GLY A 160 -16.80 -3.96 -13.78
N ILE A 161 -17.46 -4.39 -12.70
CA ILE A 161 -18.92 -4.48 -12.60
C ILE A 161 -19.57 -3.09 -12.72
N ILE A 162 -19.01 -2.07 -12.04
CA ILE A 162 -19.52 -0.68 -12.15
C ILE A 162 -19.45 -0.18 -13.59
N LEU A 163 -18.35 -0.43 -14.30
CA LEU A 163 -18.20 -0.05 -15.71
C LEU A 163 -19.18 -0.79 -16.62
N LEU A 164 -19.41 -2.08 -16.38
CA LEU A 164 -20.38 -2.89 -17.12
C LEU A 164 -21.81 -2.41 -16.91
N ILE A 165 -22.20 -2.16 -15.66
CA ILE A 165 -23.52 -1.61 -15.32
C ILE A 165 -23.69 -0.24 -15.96
N ALA A 166 -22.67 0.63 -15.91
CA ALA A 166 -22.73 1.94 -16.55
C ALA A 166 -22.87 1.84 -18.08
N GLY A 167 -22.14 0.92 -18.72
CA GLY A 167 -22.30 0.64 -20.16
C GLY A 167 -23.69 0.10 -20.50
N ILE A 168 -24.22 -0.85 -19.72
CA ILE A 168 -25.57 -1.41 -19.93
C ILE A 168 -26.66 -0.35 -19.71
N LEU A 169 -26.51 0.54 -18.72
CA LEU A 169 -27.46 1.61 -18.44
C LEU A 169 -27.45 2.73 -19.50
N GLU A 170 -26.44 2.79 -20.36
CA GLU A 170 -26.40 3.68 -21.54
C GLU A 170 -27.14 3.09 -22.76
N LEU A 171 -27.53 1.81 -22.73
CA LEU A 171 -28.30 1.16 -23.81
C LEU A 171 -29.70 1.75 -24.10
N PRO A 172 -30.47 2.38 -23.18
CA PRO A 172 -31.82 2.83 -23.49
C PRO A 172 -31.91 4.29 -23.98
N LYS A 173 -30.82 4.93 -24.41
CA LYS A 173 -30.89 6.28 -25.03
C LYS A 173 -30.56 6.33 -26.53
N LYS A 174 -30.25 5.19 -27.16
CA LYS A 174 -30.00 5.10 -28.62
C LYS A 174 -31.16 4.44 -29.39
N LYS A 175 -32.38 4.59 -28.88
CA LYS A 175 -33.64 4.34 -29.60
C LYS A 175 -34.58 5.54 -29.43
N LYS A 176 -34.20 6.68 -30.01
CA LYS A 176 -35.11 7.65 -30.62
C LYS A 176 -34.39 8.25 -31.81
#